data_AF-A0A661IRI2-F1
#
_entry.id   AF-A0A661IRI2-F1
#
_cell.length_a   1.000
_cell.length_b   1.000
_cell.length_c   1.000
_cell.angle_alpha   90.00
_cell.angle_beta   90.00
_cell.angle_gamma   90.00
#
_symmetry.space_group_name_H-M   'P 1'
#
loop_
_entity.id
_entity.type
_entity.pdbx_description
1 polymer ?
#
loop_
_entity_poly.entity_id
_entity_poly.type
_entity_poly.pdbx_seq_one_letter_code
_entity_poly.pdbx_strand_id
1 'polypeptide(L)'
;MGFFKHFGKSKLKKAVTETKKAIARADKEGFSDAVLGEMEENLTNLSVELAEKRNRTKKEVQEHDDAIAELEQRKAAARKVKADIDDGDETKIPTLEKLLDLIDVSKAKVEKEGQEAEFWTKHLDIIESNFKNASADLKGARQKISQGMAKMEQADIQKAQAEEQKNLSMRANGLSSSMSGLDAALGALDEATTKAEAEAEAAEVMAGNLGSDDSDADVLAAMKSVSGNKSKSLDDRMADL
;
A
#
# COMPACT_ATOMS: atom_id res chain seq x y z
N MET A 1 -23.69 16.68 -15.08
CA MET A 1 -23.97 16.59 -13.62
C MET A 1 -22.76 15.99 -12.86
N GLY A 2 -21.60 16.65 -12.83
CA GLY A 2 -20.37 16.10 -12.22
C GLY A 2 -19.93 16.73 -10.89
N PHE A 3 -20.31 17.98 -10.62
CA PHE A 3 -19.73 18.75 -9.52
C PHE A 3 -20.11 18.25 -8.11
N PHE A 4 -21.40 17.97 -7.86
CA PHE A 4 -21.89 17.56 -6.53
C PHE A 4 -21.38 16.18 -6.07
N LYS A 5 -21.10 15.25 -7.00
CA LYS A 5 -20.57 13.92 -6.69
C LYS A 5 -19.09 13.96 -6.28
N HIS A 6 -18.33 14.92 -6.78
CA HIS A 6 -16.93 15.15 -6.40
C HIS A 6 -16.80 16.06 -5.16
N PHE A 7 -17.68 17.05 -5.00
CA PHE A 7 -17.68 17.94 -3.83
C PHE A 7 -17.99 17.17 -2.53
N GLY A 8 -18.97 16.26 -2.54
CA GLY A 8 -19.33 15.42 -1.38
C GLY A 8 -18.23 14.46 -0.95
N LYS A 9 -17.55 13.80 -1.91
CA LYS A 9 -16.43 12.88 -1.61
C LYS A 9 -15.21 13.61 -1.01
N SER A 10 -14.93 14.83 -1.47
CA SER A 10 -13.80 15.62 -0.95
C SER A 10 -14.02 16.08 0.49
N LYS A 11 -15.24 16.53 0.83
CA LYS A 11 -15.57 16.96 2.21
C LYS A 11 -15.62 15.78 3.18
N LEU A 12 -16.10 14.62 2.74
CA LEU A 12 -16.10 13.41 3.58
C LEU A 12 -14.67 12.94 3.90
N LYS A 13 -13.77 12.93 2.90
CA LYS A 13 -12.35 12.58 3.11
C LYS A 13 -11.65 13.58 4.04
N LYS A 14 -11.87 14.89 3.83
CA LYS A 14 -11.31 15.94 4.70
C LYS A 14 -11.82 15.81 6.14
N ALA A 15 -13.12 15.57 6.35
CA ALA A 15 -13.68 15.35 7.68
C ALA A 15 -13.04 14.15 8.38
N VAL A 16 -12.87 13.01 7.69
CA VAL A 16 -12.22 11.82 8.27
C VAL A 16 -10.74 12.08 8.61
N THR A 17 -10.00 12.78 7.75
CA THR A 17 -8.59 13.12 7.99
C THR A 17 -8.44 14.09 9.17
N GLU A 18 -9.27 15.11 9.27
CA GLU A 18 -9.24 16.06 10.39
C GLU A 18 -9.67 15.42 11.72
N THR A 19 -10.67 14.52 11.71
CA THR A 19 -11.03 13.75 12.91
C THR A 19 -9.88 12.85 13.38
N LYS A 20 -9.15 12.19 12.45
CA LYS A 20 -7.97 11.38 12.80
C LYS A 20 -6.84 12.23 13.39
N LYS A 21 -6.60 13.44 12.86
CA LYS A 21 -5.63 14.39 13.43
C LYS A 21 -6.03 14.87 14.82
N ALA A 22 -7.31 15.15 15.03
CA ALA A 22 -7.82 15.58 16.33
C ALA A 22 -7.70 14.48 17.39
N ILE A 23 -8.03 13.23 17.03
CA ILE A 23 -7.85 12.06 17.90
C ILE A 23 -6.36 11.84 18.20
N ALA A 24 -5.49 11.87 17.19
CA ALA A 24 -4.05 11.69 17.38
C ALA A 24 -3.40 12.77 18.27
N ARG A 25 -3.96 13.99 18.31
CA ARG A 25 -3.51 15.05 19.25
C ARG A 25 -4.02 14.85 20.67
N ALA A 26 -5.25 14.33 20.82
CA ALA A 26 -5.88 14.12 22.12
C ALA A 26 -5.39 12.85 22.84
N ASP A 27 -5.13 11.78 22.10
CA ASP A 27 -4.64 10.49 22.60
C ASP A 27 -3.61 9.91 21.63
N LYS A 28 -2.36 10.36 21.77
CA LYS A 28 -1.24 10.00 20.88
C LYS A 28 -0.95 8.50 20.95
N GLU A 29 -0.92 7.95 22.16
CA GLU A 29 -0.60 6.55 22.43
C GLU A 29 -1.73 5.63 21.98
N GLY A 30 -2.99 5.94 22.31
CA GLY A 30 -4.14 5.15 21.86
C GLY A 30 -4.31 5.15 20.34
N PHE A 31 -4.02 6.27 19.66
CA PHE A 31 -4.02 6.31 18.19
C PHE A 31 -2.90 5.46 17.58
N SER A 32 -1.67 5.54 18.11
CA SER A 32 -0.57 4.70 17.62
C SER A 32 -0.85 3.22 17.85
N ASP A 33 -1.35 2.86 19.02
CA ASP A 33 -1.62 1.48 19.40
C ASP A 33 -2.76 0.89 18.57
N ALA A 34 -3.81 1.67 18.29
CA ALA A 34 -4.90 1.21 17.43
C ALA A 34 -4.43 0.98 15.99
N VAL A 35 -3.66 1.90 15.41
CA VAL A 35 -3.17 1.79 14.03
C VAL A 35 -2.15 0.65 13.90
N LEU A 36 -1.19 0.56 14.83
CA LEU A 36 -0.22 -0.53 14.84
C LEU A 36 -0.89 -1.87 15.14
N GLY A 37 -1.86 -1.90 16.05
CA GLY A 37 -2.64 -3.08 16.39
C GLY A 37 -3.40 -3.65 15.19
N GLU A 38 -4.07 -2.81 14.39
CA GLU A 38 -4.74 -3.25 13.15
C GLU A 38 -3.74 -3.83 12.15
N MET A 39 -2.57 -3.21 12.00
CA MET A 39 -1.52 -3.72 11.10
C MET A 39 -0.90 -5.03 11.61
N GLU A 40 -0.74 -5.19 12.92
CA GLU A 40 -0.25 -6.40 13.57
C GLU A 40 -1.25 -7.55 13.48
N GLU A 41 -2.55 -7.27 13.64
CA GLU A 41 -3.63 -8.24 13.43
C GLU A 41 -3.64 -8.72 11.97
N ASN A 42 -3.59 -7.78 11.01
CA ASN A 42 -3.51 -8.12 9.59
C ASN A 42 -2.28 -8.97 9.26
N LEU A 43 -1.12 -8.64 9.85
CA LEU A 43 0.10 -9.41 9.66
C LEU A 43 0.01 -10.81 10.29
N THR A 44 -0.65 -10.93 11.44
CA THR A 44 -0.90 -12.20 12.13
C THR A 44 -1.81 -13.09 11.27
N ASN A 45 -2.89 -12.53 10.74
CA ASN A 45 -3.81 -13.25 9.85
C ASN A 45 -3.07 -13.75 8.58
N LEU A 46 -2.26 -12.89 7.96
CA LEU A 46 -1.42 -13.29 6.82
C LEU A 46 -0.39 -14.37 7.19
N SER A 47 0.13 -14.37 8.42
CA SER A 47 1.09 -15.38 8.88
C SER A 47 0.46 -16.77 9.02
N VAL A 48 -0.78 -16.83 9.50
CA VAL A 48 -1.56 -18.07 9.62
C VAL A 48 -1.87 -18.58 8.21
N GLU A 49 -2.40 -17.72 7.34
CA GLU A 49 -2.69 -18.08 5.95
C GLU A 49 -1.42 -18.58 5.24
N LEU A 50 -0.28 -17.90 5.41
CA LEU A 50 1.00 -18.32 4.85
C LEU A 50 1.40 -19.72 5.33
N ALA A 51 1.26 -20.02 6.61
CA ALA A 51 1.57 -21.34 7.16
C ALA A 51 0.65 -22.42 6.55
N GLU A 52 -0.65 -22.15 6.43
CA GLU A 52 -1.61 -23.05 5.79
C GLU A 52 -1.26 -23.30 4.31
N LYS A 53 -0.97 -22.24 3.55
CA LYS A 53 -0.59 -22.36 2.13
C LYS A 53 0.73 -23.10 1.93
N ARG A 54 1.72 -22.90 2.81
CA ARG A 54 2.98 -23.66 2.78
C ARG A 54 2.74 -25.14 3.00
N ASN A 55 1.94 -25.49 4.01
CA ASN A 55 1.60 -26.88 4.29
C ASN A 55 0.81 -27.52 3.14
N ARG A 56 -0.14 -26.78 2.56
CA ARG A 56 -0.91 -27.25 1.40
C ARG A 56 0.00 -27.47 0.19
N THR A 57 0.82 -26.49 -0.17
CA THR A 57 1.75 -26.58 -1.31
C THR A 57 2.71 -27.76 -1.13
N LYS A 58 3.27 -27.93 0.07
CA LYS A 58 4.15 -29.07 0.38
C LYS A 58 3.44 -30.40 0.14
N LYS A 59 2.19 -30.51 0.58
CA LYS A 59 1.38 -31.72 0.41
C LYS A 59 1.15 -32.04 -1.08
N GLU A 60 0.77 -31.02 -1.86
CA GLU A 60 0.42 -31.16 -3.28
C GLU A 60 1.66 -31.51 -4.13
N VAL A 61 2.79 -30.88 -3.85
CA VAL A 61 4.08 -31.24 -4.46
C VAL A 61 4.44 -32.69 -4.14
N GLN A 62 4.22 -33.12 -2.89
CA GLN A 62 4.48 -34.51 -2.50
C GLN A 62 3.52 -35.48 -3.20
N GLU A 63 2.23 -35.16 -3.32
CA GLU A 63 1.24 -35.99 -4.04
C GLU A 63 1.59 -36.12 -5.53
N HIS A 64 2.10 -35.05 -6.15
CA HIS A 64 2.62 -35.07 -7.52
C HIS A 64 3.89 -35.94 -7.65
N ASP A 65 4.85 -35.79 -6.74
CA ASP A 65 6.09 -36.58 -6.75
C ASP A 65 5.81 -38.08 -6.55
N ASP A 66 4.89 -38.43 -5.65
CA ASP A 66 4.44 -39.79 -5.42
C ASP A 66 3.75 -40.37 -6.67
N ALA A 67 2.96 -39.56 -7.39
CA ALA A 67 2.35 -39.98 -8.66
C ALA A 67 3.39 -40.24 -9.76
N ILE A 68 4.45 -39.43 -9.83
CA ILE A 68 5.57 -39.66 -10.76
C ILE A 68 6.29 -40.95 -10.40
N ALA A 69 6.59 -41.18 -9.13
CA ALA A 69 7.26 -42.39 -8.67
C ALA A 69 6.44 -43.65 -9.01
N GLU A 70 5.12 -43.60 -8.78
CA GLU A 70 4.18 -44.67 -9.12
C GLU A 70 4.16 -44.95 -10.63
N LEU A 71 4.16 -43.91 -11.47
CA LEU A 71 4.24 -44.04 -12.93
C LEU A 71 5.56 -44.70 -13.36
N GLU A 72 6.69 -44.28 -12.81
CA GLU A 72 8.00 -44.85 -13.15
C GLU A 72 8.11 -46.31 -12.70
N GLN A 73 7.56 -46.65 -11.54
CA GLN A 73 7.47 -48.04 -11.08
C GLN A 73 6.65 -48.90 -12.06
N ARG A 74 5.50 -48.40 -12.53
CA ARG A 74 4.67 -49.09 -13.52
C ARG A 74 5.39 -49.27 -14.86
N LYS A 75 6.10 -48.24 -15.35
CA LYS A 75 6.94 -48.34 -16.56
C LYS A 75 8.06 -49.36 -16.39
N ALA A 76 8.72 -49.39 -15.24
CA ALA A 76 9.75 -50.39 -14.95
C ALA A 76 9.19 -51.81 -14.94
N ALA A 77 8.02 -52.03 -14.32
CA ALA A 77 7.32 -53.31 -14.35
C ALA A 77 6.95 -53.73 -15.78
N ALA A 78 6.39 -52.81 -16.58
CA ALA A 78 6.04 -53.08 -17.97
C ALA A 78 7.26 -53.47 -18.81
N ARG A 79 8.41 -52.80 -18.63
CA ARG A 79 9.68 -53.15 -19.28
C ARG A 79 10.14 -54.56 -18.93
N LYS A 80 10.02 -54.96 -17.66
CA LYS A 80 10.38 -56.31 -17.22
C LYS A 80 9.45 -57.37 -17.81
N VAL A 81 8.14 -57.15 -17.76
CA VAL A 81 7.15 -58.08 -18.32
C VAL A 81 7.34 -58.22 -19.83
N LYS A 82 7.66 -57.13 -20.54
CA LYS A 82 7.99 -57.17 -21.96
C LYS A 82 9.23 -58.03 -22.24
N ALA A 83 10.29 -57.89 -21.45
CA ALA A 83 11.49 -58.71 -21.60
C ALA A 83 11.18 -60.22 -21.45
N ASP A 84 10.35 -60.58 -20.47
CA ASP A 84 9.92 -61.98 -20.29
C ASP A 84 9.12 -62.52 -21.51
N ILE A 85 8.32 -61.67 -22.16
CA ILE A 85 7.58 -62.01 -23.39
C ILE A 85 8.56 -62.17 -24.57
N ASP A 86 9.52 -61.26 -24.70
CA ASP A 86 10.56 -61.32 -25.74
C ASP A 86 11.43 -62.59 -25.57
N ASP A 87 11.59 -63.10 -24.35
CA ASP A 87 12.25 -64.37 -24.01
C ASP A 87 11.35 -65.62 -24.22
N GLY A 88 10.09 -65.43 -24.65
CA GLY A 88 9.19 -66.49 -25.10
C GLY A 88 7.97 -66.79 -24.20
N ASP A 89 7.77 -66.07 -23.09
CA ASP A 89 6.61 -66.25 -22.21
C ASP A 89 5.39 -65.44 -22.65
N GLU A 90 4.74 -65.87 -23.73
CA GLU A 90 3.55 -65.20 -24.29
C GLU A 90 2.36 -65.15 -23.32
N THR A 91 2.34 -65.98 -22.26
CA THR A 91 1.25 -65.98 -21.27
C THR A 91 1.15 -64.65 -20.50
N LYS A 92 2.19 -63.83 -20.54
CA LYS A 92 2.28 -62.52 -19.88
C LYS A 92 1.72 -61.36 -20.70
N ILE A 93 1.35 -61.56 -21.97
CA ILE A 93 0.77 -60.51 -22.82
C ILE A 93 -0.41 -59.77 -22.13
N PRO A 94 -1.40 -60.45 -21.52
CA PRO A 94 -2.49 -59.77 -20.82
C PRO A 94 -2.05 -58.95 -19.60
N THR A 95 -0.91 -59.32 -18.99
CA THR A 95 -0.32 -58.55 -17.87
C THR A 95 0.33 -57.28 -18.38
N LEU A 96 1.00 -57.34 -19.54
CA LEU A 96 1.59 -56.18 -20.19
C LEU A 96 0.49 -55.18 -20.62
N GLU A 97 -0.58 -55.64 -21.25
CA GLU A 97 -1.72 -54.80 -21.64
C GLU A 97 -2.31 -54.05 -20.44
N LYS A 98 -2.57 -54.76 -19.33
CA LYS A 98 -3.04 -54.12 -18.08
C LYS A 98 -2.06 -53.09 -17.53
N LEU A 99 -0.75 -53.34 -17.62
CA LEU A 99 0.26 -52.37 -17.18
C LEU A 99 0.28 -51.13 -18.06
N LEU A 100 0.08 -51.27 -19.38
CA LEU A 100 -0.02 -50.14 -20.31
C LEU A 100 -1.27 -49.29 -20.01
N ASP A 101 -2.43 -49.92 -19.76
CA ASP A 101 -3.65 -49.22 -19.35
C ASP A 101 -3.43 -48.44 -18.04
N LEU A 102 -2.81 -49.08 -17.04
CA LEU A 102 -2.48 -48.42 -15.77
C LEU A 102 -1.48 -47.28 -15.94
N ILE A 103 -0.50 -47.41 -16.86
CA ILE A 103 0.44 -46.34 -17.19
C ILE A 103 -0.30 -45.14 -17.78
N ASP A 104 -1.26 -45.35 -18.67
CA ASP A 104 -2.01 -44.25 -19.27
C ASP A 104 -2.90 -43.52 -18.26
N VAL A 105 -3.57 -44.26 -17.36
CA VAL A 105 -4.27 -43.67 -16.22
C VAL A 105 -3.32 -42.88 -15.31
N SER A 106 -2.11 -43.40 -15.08
CA SER A 106 -1.09 -42.74 -14.25
C SER A 106 -0.58 -41.44 -14.85
N LYS A 107 -0.42 -41.38 -16.19
CA LYS A 107 -0.01 -40.14 -16.87
C LYS A 107 -1.02 -39.03 -16.65
N ALA A 108 -2.31 -39.33 -16.80
CA ALA A 108 -3.37 -38.37 -16.55
C ALA A 108 -3.39 -37.90 -15.09
N LYS A 109 -3.14 -38.82 -14.14
CA LYS A 109 -2.98 -38.48 -12.72
C LYS A 109 -1.79 -37.53 -12.50
N VAL A 110 -0.60 -37.86 -13.02
CA VAL A 110 0.59 -37.00 -12.89
C VAL A 110 0.32 -35.59 -13.45
N GLU A 111 -0.33 -35.49 -14.60
CA GLU A 111 -0.69 -34.19 -15.17
C GLU A 111 -1.63 -33.40 -14.26
N LYS A 112 -2.67 -34.05 -13.74
CA LYS A 112 -3.63 -33.43 -12.81
C LYS A 112 -2.93 -32.95 -11.53
N GLU A 113 -2.19 -33.83 -10.85
CA GLU A 113 -1.48 -33.48 -9.61
C GLU A 113 -0.41 -32.40 -9.87
N GLY A 114 0.22 -32.40 -11.05
CA GLY A 114 1.19 -31.37 -11.44
C GLY A 114 0.54 -29.99 -11.61
N GLN A 115 -0.65 -29.92 -12.22
CA GLN A 115 -1.42 -28.68 -12.31
C GLN A 115 -1.85 -28.17 -10.93
N GLU A 116 -2.25 -29.07 -10.02
CA GLU A 116 -2.62 -28.72 -8.65
C GLU A 116 -1.40 -28.19 -7.86
N ALA A 117 -0.25 -28.87 -7.94
CA ALA A 117 0.99 -28.43 -7.31
C ALA A 117 1.46 -27.06 -7.85
N GLU A 118 1.39 -26.84 -9.17
CA GLU A 118 1.76 -25.57 -9.79
C GLU A 118 0.82 -24.44 -9.35
N PHE A 119 -0.50 -24.71 -9.31
CA PHE A 119 -1.49 -23.75 -8.83
C PHE A 119 -1.18 -23.30 -7.40
N TRP A 120 -0.95 -24.25 -6.49
CA TRP A 120 -0.67 -23.93 -5.09
C TRP A 120 0.67 -23.23 -4.91
N THR A 121 1.69 -23.58 -5.70
CA THR A 121 2.99 -22.90 -5.69
C THR A 121 2.84 -21.43 -6.09
N LYS A 122 2.15 -21.14 -7.21
CA LYS A 122 1.88 -19.76 -7.64
C LYS A 122 1.09 -18.97 -6.60
N HIS A 123 0.14 -19.62 -5.94
CA HIS A 123 -0.66 -18.97 -4.91
C HIS A 123 0.14 -18.70 -3.63
N LEU A 124 1.05 -19.61 -3.26
CA LEU A 124 2.00 -19.40 -2.16
C LEU A 124 2.90 -18.19 -2.43
N ASP A 125 3.43 -18.03 -3.64
CA ASP A 125 4.26 -16.87 -4.01
C ASP A 125 3.55 -15.54 -3.78
N ILE A 126 2.24 -15.49 -4.12
CA ILE A 126 1.41 -14.29 -3.90
C ILE A 126 1.28 -13.99 -2.41
N ILE A 127 0.97 -15.00 -1.58
CA ILE A 127 0.82 -14.81 -0.13
C ILE A 127 2.14 -14.45 0.53
N GLU A 128 3.26 -15.05 0.10
CA GLU A 128 4.60 -14.69 0.60
C GLU A 128 4.96 -13.24 0.28
N SER A 129 4.66 -12.80 -0.95
CA SER A 129 4.84 -11.40 -1.35
C SER A 129 3.98 -10.46 -0.51
N ASN A 130 2.69 -10.79 -0.31
CA ASN A 130 1.79 -9.98 0.51
C ASN A 130 2.25 -9.91 1.97
N PHE A 131 2.67 -11.03 2.56
CA PHE A 131 3.20 -11.06 3.92
C PHE A 131 4.47 -10.20 4.05
N LYS A 132 5.38 -10.27 3.08
CA LYS A 132 6.60 -9.46 3.05
C LYS A 132 6.29 -7.97 2.96
N ASN A 133 5.34 -7.59 2.11
CA ASN A 133 4.91 -6.20 1.95
C ASN A 133 4.25 -5.69 3.24
N ALA A 134 3.31 -6.44 3.82
CA ALA A 134 2.66 -6.07 5.08
C ALA A 134 3.68 -5.93 6.24
N SER A 135 4.69 -6.81 6.29
CA SER A 135 5.78 -6.72 7.27
C SER A 135 6.60 -5.43 7.10
N ALA A 136 6.92 -5.07 5.85
CA ALA A 136 7.65 -3.86 5.53
C ALA A 136 6.83 -2.60 5.87
N ASP A 137 5.54 -2.62 5.55
CA ASP A 137 4.59 -1.54 5.86
C ASP A 137 4.45 -1.35 7.37
N LEU A 138 4.30 -2.42 8.15
CA LEU A 138 4.26 -2.34 9.62
C LEU A 138 5.54 -1.72 10.18
N LYS A 139 6.71 -2.15 9.70
CA LYS A 139 7.99 -1.57 10.11
C LYS A 139 8.07 -0.08 9.76
N GLY A 140 7.65 0.28 8.55
CA GLY A 140 7.61 1.67 8.10
C GLY A 140 6.63 2.53 8.90
N ALA A 141 5.47 1.98 9.25
CA ALA A 141 4.47 2.64 10.09
C ALA A 141 5.01 2.90 11.50
N ARG A 142 5.63 1.90 12.14
CA ARG A 142 6.29 2.06 13.45
C ARG A 142 7.33 3.19 13.44
N GLN A 143 8.17 3.25 12.40
CA GLN A 143 9.16 4.32 12.24
C GLN A 143 8.51 5.69 12.05
N LYS A 144 7.50 5.80 11.19
CA LYS A 144 6.77 7.06 10.93
C LYS A 144 6.03 7.56 12.17
N ILE A 145 5.40 6.67 12.91
CA ILE A 145 4.70 7.00 14.17
C ILE A 145 5.72 7.51 15.20
N SER A 146 6.82 6.79 15.41
CA SER A 146 7.87 7.22 16.35
C SER A 146 8.44 8.61 15.99
N GLN A 147 8.74 8.86 14.71
CA GLN A 147 9.18 10.17 14.24
C GLN A 147 8.10 11.25 14.41
N GLY A 148 6.85 10.91 14.14
CA GLY A 148 5.70 11.81 14.33
C GLY A 148 5.52 12.20 15.79
N MET A 149 5.59 11.24 16.71
CA MET A 149 5.50 11.48 18.16
C MET A 149 6.62 12.40 18.65
N ALA A 150 7.86 12.15 18.24
CA ALA A 150 8.99 13.02 18.60
C ALA A 150 8.82 14.46 18.08
N LYS A 151 8.32 14.63 16.85
CA LYS A 151 7.99 15.95 16.29
C LYS A 151 6.85 16.64 17.06
N MET A 152 5.83 15.89 17.46
CA MET A 152 4.73 16.44 18.25
C MET A 152 5.19 16.86 19.65
N GLU A 153 6.05 16.07 20.31
CA GLU A 153 6.66 16.44 21.59
C GLU A 153 7.48 17.74 21.48
N GLN A 154 8.29 17.86 20.42
CA GLN A 154 9.03 19.09 20.15
C GLN A 154 8.11 20.29 19.94
N ALA A 155 7.00 20.12 19.21
CA ALA A 155 6.01 21.16 18.99
C ALA A 155 5.31 21.58 20.30
N ASP A 156 5.01 20.63 21.19
CA ASP A 156 4.41 20.93 22.50
C ASP A 156 5.36 21.75 23.38
N ILE A 157 6.66 21.42 23.38
CA ILE A 157 7.69 22.20 24.10
C ILE A 157 7.76 23.63 23.55
N GLN A 158 7.78 23.80 22.23
CA GLN A 158 7.83 25.13 21.60
C GLN A 158 6.58 25.95 21.94
N LYS A 159 5.39 25.33 21.93
CA LYS A 159 4.15 25.97 22.33
C LYS A 159 4.19 26.42 23.79
N ALA A 160 4.63 25.57 24.71
CA ALA A 160 4.73 25.91 26.13
C ALA A 160 5.71 27.08 26.37
N GLN A 161 6.84 27.12 25.66
CA GLN A 161 7.79 28.23 25.73
C GLN A 161 7.18 29.54 25.19
N ALA A 162 6.45 29.48 24.08
CA ALA A 162 5.78 30.64 23.51
C ALA A 162 4.69 31.19 24.46
N GLU A 163 3.90 30.30 25.08
CA GLU A 163 2.91 30.66 26.09
C GLU A 163 3.56 31.30 27.34
N GLU A 164 4.68 30.76 27.81
CA GLU A 164 5.44 31.35 28.92
C GLU A 164 5.96 32.75 28.57
N GLN A 165 6.56 32.92 27.40
CA GLN A 165 7.05 34.23 26.92
C GLN A 165 5.92 35.25 26.77
N LYS A 166 4.77 34.81 26.24
CA LYS A 166 3.54 35.62 26.17
C LYS A 166 3.12 36.07 27.58
N ASN A 167 3.04 35.15 28.53
CA ASN A 167 2.67 35.42 29.92
C ASN A 167 3.64 36.40 30.62
N LEU A 168 4.94 36.22 30.42
CA LEU A 168 5.97 37.13 30.94
C LEU A 168 5.84 38.53 30.33
N SER A 169 5.62 38.62 29.02
CA SER A 169 5.42 39.90 28.31
C SER A 169 4.14 40.61 28.77
N MET A 170 3.05 39.88 29.00
CA MET A 170 1.81 40.44 29.54
C MET A 170 1.99 40.97 30.98
N ARG A 171 2.74 40.24 31.82
CA ARG A 171 3.09 40.68 33.19
C ARG A 171 4.01 41.90 33.18
N ALA A 172 5.03 41.92 32.32
CA ALA A 172 5.98 43.02 32.20
C ALA A 172 5.34 44.32 31.71
N ASN A 173 4.31 44.23 30.86
CA ASN A 173 3.52 45.38 30.41
C ASN A 173 2.39 45.77 31.37
N GLY A 174 2.33 45.18 32.58
CA GLY A 174 1.35 45.54 33.62
C GLY A 174 -0.09 45.14 33.32
N LEU A 175 -0.32 44.26 32.33
CA LEU A 175 -1.65 43.83 31.87
C LEU A 175 -2.29 42.73 32.75
N SER A 176 -1.59 42.22 33.77
CA SER A 176 -1.99 41.00 34.48
C SER A 176 -3.15 41.16 35.47
N SER A 177 -3.60 42.38 35.79
CA SER A 177 -4.64 42.64 36.80
C SER A 177 -5.99 43.10 36.24
N SER A 178 -6.09 43.42 34.93
CA SER A 178 -7.30 44.00 34.32
C SER A 178 -8.04 43.08 33.35
N MET A 179 -7.58 41.85 33.10
CA MET A 179 -8.04 41.02 31.97
C MET A 179 -8.59 39.62 32.31
N SER A 180 -8.97 39.33 33.56
CA SER A 180 -9.58 38.03 33.92
C SER A 180 -10.88 37.68 33.17
N GLY A 181 -11.57 38.66 32.56
CA GLY A 181 -12.69 38.46 31.63
C GLY A 181 -12.31 38.46 30.14
N LEU A 182 -11.10 38.91 29.80
CA LEU A 182 -10.57 38.99 28.43
C LEU A 182 -9.71 37.77 28.08
N ASP A 183 -9.13 37.09 29.09
CA ASP A 183 -8.42 35.81 28.95
C ASP A 183 -9.29 34.70 28.36
N ALA A 184 -10.59 34.64 28.70
CA ALA A 184 -11.53 33.68 28.12
C ALA A 184 -11.85 33.98 26.63
N ALA A 185 -11.88 35.27 26.26
CA ALA A 185 -12.15 35.70 24.89
C ALA A 185 -10.90 35.60 23.99
N LEU A 186 -9.72 35.94 24.52
CA LEU A 186 -8.44 35.78 23.83
C LEU A 186 -8.03 34.31 23.73
N GLY A 187 -8.29 33.47 24.74
CA GLY A 187 -8.08 32.02 24.65
C GLY A 187 -8.92 31.37 23.55
N ALA A 188 -10.20 31.75 23.44
CA ALA A 188 -11.06 31.31 22.33
C ALA A 188 -10.63 31.87 20.97
N LEU A 189 -10.06 33.08 20.93
CA LEU A 189 -9.49 33.66 19.71
C LEU A 189 -8.18 32.97 19.30
N ASP A 190 -7.31 32.65 20.26
CA ASP A 190 -6.02 31.97 20.06
C ASP A 190 -6.26 30.52 19.61
N GLU A 191 -7.24 29.81 20.19
CA GLU A 191 -7.68 28.51 19.71
C GLU A 191 -8.25 28.58 18.29
N ALA A 192 -9.00 29.64 17.96
CA ALA A 192 -9.55 29.85 16.63
C ALA A 192 -8.46 30.23 15.60
N THR A 193 -7.46 31.03 15.96
CA THR A 193 -6.33 31.40 15.09
C THR A 193 -5.33 30.27 14.94
N THR A 194 -4.97 29.55 16.01
CA THR A 194 -4.09 28.37 15.91
C THR A 194 -4.74 27.27 15.05
N LYS A 195 -6.06 27.11 15.15
CA LYS A 195 -6.82 26.22 14.27
C LYS A 195 -6.86 26.73 12.83
N ALA A 196 -7.08 28.03 12.61
CA ALA A 196 -7.07 28.63 11.28
C ALA A 196 -5.69 28.61 10.62
N GLU A 197 -4.60 28.78 11.39
CA GLU A 197 -3.21 28.66 10.94
C GLU A 197 -2.85 27.22 10.61
N ALA A 198 -3.23 26.25 11.46
CA ALA A 198 -3.04 24.83 11.15
C ALA A 198 -3.88 24.37 9.93
N GLU A 199 -5.07 24.94 9.73
CA GLU A 199 -5.90 24.70 8.53
C GLU A 199 -5.33 25.39 7.29
N ALA A 200 -4.74 26.59 7.44
CA ALA A 200 -4.07 27.33 6.37
C ALA A 200 -2.75 26.68 5.95
N GLU A 201 -1.92 26.24 6.89
CA GLU A 201 -0.67 25.53 6.63
C GLU A 201 -0.95 24.13 6.03
N ALA A 202 -2.01 23.45 6.49
CA ALA A 202 -2.48 22.22 5.83
C ALA A 202 -3.01 22.47 4.41
N ALA A 203 -3.62 23.63 4.14
CA ALA A 203 -4.06 24.03 2.80
C ALA A 203 -2.89 24.46 1.91
N GLU A 204 -1.85 25.08 2.46
CA GLU A 204 -0.65 25.55 1.78
C GLU A 204 0.28 24.38 1.44
N VAL A 205 0.43 23.40 2.34
CA VAL A 205 1.12 22.12 2.07
C VAL A 205 0.32 21.28 1.06
N MET A 206 -1.02 21.33 1.07
CA MET A 206 -1.83 20.72 0.01
C MET A 206 -1.72 21.46 -1.32
N ALA A 207 -1.59 22.79 -1.33
CA ALA A 207 -1.42 23.59 -2.55
C ALA A 207 -0.02 23.40 -3.15
N GLY A 208 1.02 23.35 -2.32
CA GLY A 208 2.39 23.04 -2.74
C GLY A 208 2.58 21.62 -3.26
N ASN A 209 1.81 20.64 -2.72
CA ASN A 209 1.79 19.27 -3.24
C ASN A 209 0.79 19.04 -4.41
N LEU A 210 0.07 20.07 -4.86
CA LEU A 210 -0.87 20.01 -5.99
C LEU A 210 -0.54 20.98 -7.14
N GLY A 211 0.71 21.44 -7.26
CA GLY A 211 1.10 22.27 -8.40
C GLY A 211 2.59 22.52 -8.55
N SER A 212 3.28 21.66 -9.30
CA SER A 212 4.19 22.08 -10.37
C SER A 212 4.48 20.88 -11.28
N ASP A 213 3.51 20.54 -12.12
CA ASP A 213 3.82 19.97 -13.43
C ASP A 213 3.91 21.15 -14.41
N ASP A 214 5.03 21.19 -15.12
CA ASP A 214 5.44 22.19 -16.10
C ASP A 214 4.32 22.61 -17.06
N SER A 215 3.79 23.82 -16.91
CA SER A 215 2.97 24.47 -17.96
C SER A 215 2.74 25.96 -17.73
N ASP A 216 3.79 26.74 -17.44
CA ASP A 216 3.65 28.21 -17.36
C ASP A 216 4.82 29.01 -17.97
N ALA A 217 5.64 28.38 -18.83
CA ALA A 217 6.52 29.13 -19.73
C ALA A 217 5.76 29.58 -21.01
N ASP A 218 4.85 28.76 -21.50
CA ASP A 218 4.10 29.03 -22.74
C ASP A 218 2.90 29.98 -22.53
N VAL A 219 2.30 30.00 -21.34
CA VAL A 219 1.17 30.89 -21.00
C VAL A 219 1.64 32.33 -20.78
N LEU A 220 2.82 32.52 -20.17
CA LEU A 220 3.48 33.83 -20.06
C LEU A 220 3.93 34.40 -21.41
N ALA A 221 4.30 33.52 -22.37
CA ALA A 221 4.60 33.91 -23.74
C ALA A 221 3.34 34.28 -24.55
N ALA A 222 2.23 33.56 -24.34
CA ALA A 222 0.94 33.84 -24.98
C ALA A 222 0.26 35.12 -24.47
N MET A 223 0.47 35.51 -23.20
CA MET A 223 -0.05 36.78 -22.68
C MET A 223 0.75 38.01 -23.13
N LYS A 224 2.01 37.83 -23.55
CA LYS A 224 2.82 38.91 -24.16
C LYS A 224 2.54 39.14 -25.64
N SER A 225 1.90 38.21 -26.35
CA SER A 225 1.57 38.34 -27.78
C SER A 225 0.23 39.02 -28.08
N VAL A 226 -0.60 39.28 -27.05
CA VAL A 226 -1.94 39.91 -27.19
C VAL A 226 -1.96 41.41 -26.83
N SER A 227 -0.81 41.99 -26.46
CA SER A 227 -0.69 43.42 -26.11
C SER A 227 0.45 44.11 -26.91
N GLY A 228 0.18 44.48 -28.16
CA GLY A 228 1.06 45.40 -28.91
C GLY A 228 0.97 45.30 -30.42
N ASN A 229 0.06 46.07 -31.02
CA ASN A 229 -0.13 46.18 -32.48
C ASN A 229 0.94 47.10 -33.11
N LYS A 230 1.70 46.63 -34.14
CA LYS A 230 1.99 47.30 -35.45
C LYS A 230 3.20 46.71 -36.23
N SER A 231 2.88 46.07 -37.36
CA SER A 231 3.43 46.22 -38.74
C SER A 231 4.96 46.14 -39.03
N LYS A 232 5.34 45.12 -39.83
CA LYS A 232 6.19 45.11 -41.09
C LYS A 232 6.42 43.63 -41.48
N SER A 233 6.58 43.16 -42.72
CA SER A 233 6.38 43.67 -44.09
C SER A 233 6.14 42.45 -45.02
N LEU A 234 5.79 42.66 -46.29
CA LEU A 234 5.52 41.59 -47.27
C LEU A 234 6.77 40.76 -47.68
N ASP A 235 7.98 41.20 -47.32
CA ASP A 235 9.23 40.52 -47.69
C ASP A 235 9.49 39.23 -46.86
N ASP A 236 8.96 39.13 -45.64
CA ASP A 236 9.09 37.92 -44.81
C ASP A 236 8.14 36.79 -45.25
N ARG A 237 7.21 37.05 -46.17
CA ARG A 237 6.24 36.05 -46.66
C ARG A 237 6.68 35.32 -47.93
N MET A 238 7.86 35.63 -48.48
CA MET A 238 8.42 34.96 -49.67
C MET A 238 9.70 34.13 -49.40
N ALA A 239 10.17 34.05 -48.16
CA ALA A 239 11.38 33.30 -47.81
C ALA A 239 11.13 31.85 -47.33
N ASP A 240 9.86 31.43 -47.22
CA ASP A 240 9.44 30.07 -46.80
C ASP A 240 8.55 29.37 -47.85
N LEU A 241 8.74 29.72 -49.13
CA LEU A 241 8.47 28.84 -50.28
C LEU A 241 9.81 28.32 -50.81
#